data_AF-A0A6B3NA34-F1
#
_entry.id   AF-A0A6B3NA34-F1
#
_cell.length_a   1.000
_cell.length_b   1.000
_cell.length_c   1.000
_cell.angle_alpha   90.00
_cell.angle_beta   90.00
_cell.angle_gamma   90.00
#
_symmetry.space_group_name_H-M   'P 1'
#
loop_
_entity.id
_entity.type
_entity.pdbx_description
1 polymer ?
#
loop_
_entity_poly.entity_id
_entity_poly.type
_entity_poly.pdbx_seq_one_letter_code
_entity_poly.pdbx_strand_id
1 'polypeptide(L)' 'PDRGEQYRSVIFFHNQEQELLARRSKQKLQVSGKFDKDIVTEIKPASDYYLADDYHQQYFEKKQRSLT' A
#
# COMPACT_ATOMS: atom_id res chain seq x y z
N PRO A 1 -10.58 9.47 12.17
CA PRO A 1 -10.46 8.26 11.34
C PRO A 1 -10.03 8.67 9.93
N ASP A 2 -9.09 7.96 9.33
CA ASP A 2 -8.57 8.27 8.00
C ASP A 2 -9.58 7.87 6.92
N ARG A 3 -10.03 8.85 6.12
CA ARG A 3 -11.06 8.68 5.08
C ARG A 3 -10.74 9.50 3.84
N GLY A 4 -10.94 8.91 2.67
CA GLY A 4 -10.71 9.53 1.36
C GLY A 4 -9.66 8.80 0.52
N GLU A 5 -9.54 9.22 -0.74
CA GLU A 5 -8.65 8.64 -1.77
C GLU A 5 -7.17 8.62 -1.38
N GLN A 6 -6.74 9.52 -0.50
CA GLN A 6 -5.40 9.60 0.05
C GLN A 6 -5.01 8.41 0.94
N TYR A 7 -6.00 7.60 1.36
CA TYR A 7 -5.81 6.41 2.20
C TYR A 7 -6.16 5.10 1.49
N ARG A 8 -6.37 5.14 0.17
CA ARG A 8 -6.73 3.93 -0.60
C ARG A 8 -5.57 2.91 -0.61
N SER A 9 -5.93 1.63 -0.74
CA SER A 9 -4.95 0.56 -0.92
C SER A 9 -4.52 0.46 -2.38
N VAL A 10 -3.21 0.50 -2.63
CA VAL A 10 -2.62 0.41 -3.97
C VAL A 10 -1.24 -0.25 -3.93
N ILE A 11 -0.94 -1.03 -4.96
CA ILE A 11 0.39 -1.54 -5.28
C ILE A 11 0.87 -0.82 -6.53
N PHE A 12 2.02 -0.14 -6.44
CA PHE A 12 2.70 0.48 -7.56
C PHE A 12 3.82 -0.44 -8.05
N PHE A 13 3.76 -0.89 -9.31
CA PHE A 13 4.76 -1.81 -9.88
C PHE A 13 5.75 -1.07 -10.78
N HIS A 14 7.01 -1.51 -10.80
CA HIS A 14 8.06 -0.95 -11.65
C HIS A 14 8.32 -1.77 -12.93
N ASN A 15 7.86 -3.01 -12.98
CA ASN A 15 8.04 -3.89 -14.13
C ASN A 15 6.90 -4.91 -14.25
N GLN A 16 6.88 -5.62 -15.38
CA GLN A 16 5.84 -6.61 -15.71
C GLN A 16 5.82 -7.81 -14.76
N GLU A 17 6.98 -8.23 -14.25
CA GLU A 17 7.06 -9.34 -13.29
C GLU A 17 6.34 -8.98 -11.98
N GLN A 18 6.61 -7.79 -11.43
CA GLN A 18 5.92 -7.28 -10.25
C GLN A 18 4.41 -7.15 -10.48
N GLU A 19 3.99 -6.65 -11.65
CA GLU A 19 2.57 -6.57 -12.00
C GLU A 19 1.91 -7.96 -11.96
N LEU A 20 2.52 -8.95 -12.62
CA LEU A 20 1.99 -10.32 -12.68
C LEU A 20 1.90 -10.95 -11.28
N LEU A 21 2.94 -10.80 -10.46
CA LEU A 21 2.97 -11.31 -9.10
C LEU A 21 1.92 -10.63 -8.21
N ALA A 22 1.76 -9.32 -8.31
CA ALA A 22 0.73 -8.57 -7.57
C ALA A 22 -0.68 -9.04 -7.94
N ARG A 23 -0.97 -9.18 -9.25
CA ARG A 23 -2.28 -9.67 -9.74
C ARG A 23 -2.55 -11.10 -9.29
N ARG A 24 -1.55 -11.99 -9.38
CA ARG A 24 -1.67 -13.38 -8.93
C ARG A 24 -1.92 -13.47 -7.42
N SER A 25 -1.21 -12.67 -6.62
CA SER A 25 -1.39 -12.62 -5.17
C SER A 25 -2.78 -12.12 -4.80
N LYS A 26 -3.24 -11.03 -5.43
CA LYS A 26 -4.61 -10.50 -5.26
C LYS A 26 -5.67 -11.55 -5.59
N GLN A 27 -5.55 -12.23 -6.74
CA GLN A 27 -6.45 -13.31 -7.15
C GLN A 27 -6.45 -14.45 -6.12
N LYS A 28 -5.27 -14.90 -5.69
CA LYS A 28 -5.12 -15.96 -4.69
C LYS A 28 -5.83 -15.61 -3.37
N LEU A 29 -5.73 -14.36 -2.93
CA LEU A 29 -6.39 -13.88 -1.73
C LEU A 29 -7.91 -13.79 -1.91
N GLN A 30 -8.37 -13.29 -3.06
CA GLN A 30 -9.80 -13.21 -3.39
C GLN A 30 -10.45 -14.60 -3.34
N VAL A 31 -9.84 -15.60 -3.98
CA VAL A 31 -10.40 -16.96 -4.04
C VAL A 31 -10.20 -17.75 -2.74
N SER A 32 -9.38 -17.25 -1.80
CA SER A 32 -9.15 -17.93 -0.52
C SER A 32 -10.37 -17.90 0.40
N GLY A 33 -11.33 -17.00 0.15
CA GLY A 33 -12.48 -16.79 1.03
C GLY A 33 -12.11 -16.18 2.39
N LYS A 34 -10.87 -15.72 2.58
CA LYS A 34 -10.45 -15.05 3.82
C LYS A 34 -11.22 -13.75 4.09
N PHE A 35 -11.74 -13.13 3.03
CA PHE A 35 -12.53 -11.92 3.11
C PHE A 35 -13.87 -12.14 2.40
N ASP A 36 -14.96 -11.76 3.06
CA ASP A 36 -16.33 -11.85 2.51
C ASP A 36 -16.61 -10.80 1.43
N LYS A 37 -15.71 -9.82 1.28
CA LYS A 37 -15.80 -8.72 0.32
C LYS A 37 -14.62 -8.75 -0.62
N ASP A 38 -14.82 -8.14 -1.78
CA ASP A 38 -13.78 -8.04 -2.79
C ASP A 38 -12.53 -7.31 -2.30
N ILE A 39 -11.38 -7.80 -2.77
CA ILE A 39 -10.10 -7.14 -2.58
C ILE A 39 -10.06 -5.94 -3.54
N VAL A 40 -10.23 -4.74 -2.98
CA VAL A 40 -10.26 -3.49 -3.77
C VAL A 40 -8.89 -2.88 -4.06
N THR A 41 -7.78 -3.48 -3.57
CA THR A 41 -6.42 -2.99 -3.79
C THR A 41 -6.14 -2.75 -5.28
N GLU A 42 -5.78 -1.51 -5.63
CA GLU A 42 -5.41 -1.15 -7.00
C GLU A 42 -4.03 -1.70 -7.36
N ILE A 43 -3.80 -2.01 -8.64
CA ILE A 43 -2.49 -2.39 -9.16
C ILE A 43 -2.21 -1.47 -10.34
N LYS A 44 -1.26 -0.53 -10.18
CA LYS A 44 -0.96 0.54 -11.13
C LYS A 44 0.55 0.62 -11.39
N PRO A 45 0.99 1.07 -12.58
CA PRO A 45 2.40 1.35 -12.79
C PRO A 45 2.87 2.44 -11.81
N ALA A 46 4.10 2.33 -11.33
CA ALA A 46 4.73 3.37 -10.54
C ALA A 46 4.85 4.66 -11.37
N SER A 47 4.50 5.77 -10.73
CA SER A 47 4.67 7.13 -11.25
C SER A 47 5.69 7.88 -10.39
N ASP A 48 5.84 9.18 -10.63
CA ASP A 48 6.64 10.04 -9.76
C ASP A 48 6.22 9.88 -8.30
N TYR A 49 7.21 9.67 -7.44
CA TYR A 49 7.06 9.56 -6.00
C TYR A 49 7.63 10.82 -5.34
N TYR A 50 6.73 11.66 -4.84
CA TYR A 50 7.10 12.85 -4.10
C TYR A 50 7.30 12.49 -2.63
N LEU A 51 8.52 12.69 -2.13
CA LEU A 51 8.83 12.46 -0.72
C LEU A 51 7.95 13.37 0.16
N ALA A 52 7.35 12.78 1.19
CA ALA A 52 6.73 13.56 2.26
C ALA A 52 7.81 14.31 3.06
N ASP A 53 7.42 15.44 3.66
CA ASP A 53 8.30 16.25 4.50
C ASP A 53 9.01 15.42 5.58
N ASP A 54 10.22 15.85 5.96
CA ASP A 54 11.08 15.20 6.96
C ASP A 54 10.38 14.93 8.31
N TYR A 55 9.38 15.74 8.64
CA TYR A 55 8.53 15.52 9.81
C TYR A 55 7.85 14.14 9.78
N HIS A 56 7.39 13.69 8.62
CA HIS A 56 6.68 12.42 8.45
C HIS A 56 7.61 11.21 8.33
N GLN A 57 8.87 11.44 7.95
CA GLN A 57 9.86 10.37 7.82
C GLN A 57 10.14 9.73 9.18
N GLN A 58 10.01 8.40 9.28
CA GLN A 58 10.21 7.64 10.53
C GLN A 58 9.37 8.20 11.71
N TYR A 59 8.19 8.77 11.45
CA TYR A 59 7.39 9.48 12.45
C TYR A 59 7.14 8.65 13.72
N PHE A 60 6.77 7.38 13.59
CA PHE A 60 6.53 6.50 14.74
C PHE A 60 7.79 6.23 15.57
N GLU A 61 8.94 6.01 14.92
CA GLU A 61 10.22 5.80 15.62
C GLU A 61 10.66 7.08 16.36
N LYS A 62 10.56 8.24 15.72
CA LYS A 62 10.86 9.55 16.33
C LYS A 62 9.98 9.82 17.54
N LYS A 63 8.68 9.51 17.43
CA LYS A 63 7.72 9.62 18.54
C LYS A 63 8.04 8.66 19.68
N GLN A 64 8.37 7.41 19.39
CA GLN A 64 8.73 6.43 20.42
C GLN A 64 10.02 6.82 21.16
N ARG A 65 11.04 7.31 20.45
CA ARG A 65 12.29 7.82 21.06
C ARG A 65 12.07 9.04 21.95
N SER A 66 11.07 9.87 21.66
CA SER A 66 10.74 11.03 22.52
C SER A 66 10.03 10.65 23.82
N LEU A 67 9.58 9.39 23.95
CA LEU A 67 8.87 8.86 25.11
C LEU A 67 9.75 8.00 26.03
N THR A 68 11.02 7.78 25.65
CA THR A 68 12.04 7.02 26.38
C THR A 68 13.19 7.94 26.75
#